data_AF-A0A498NJZ4-F1
#
_entry.id   AF-A0A498NJZ4-F1
#
_cell.length_a   1.000
_cell.length_b   1.000
_cell.length_c   1.000
_cell.angle_alpha   90.00
_cell.angle_beta   90.00
_cell.angle_gamma   90.00
#
_symmetry.space_group_name_H-M   'P 1'
#
loop_
_entity.id
_entity.type
_entity.pdbx_description
1 polymer ?
#
loop_
_entity_poly.entity_id
_entity_poly.type
_entity_poly.pdbx_seq_one_letter_code
_entity_poly.pdbx_strand_id
1 'polypeptide(L)'
;MRQVNESKCLTEAAWKPRRKARSHTPGLLSLQNPAITPAVRDVMMNRTFVIIAPKLQEFAAPDWEVWFTVKLLPILPSFTAEMLLEVTADVNCTNYHVIVEGMGDVFLEMTSTRRQEITRVLVERLKEVAVQFNSPDCRKDIGSDAEWLDINLGLFSGVANYTDLKELNISGLAALESLSPDQKAELLLDPSTGAIENVTVVKEVLSSILKSRDEEQLEKFFETFVEENITYITNAGVRDAILNLTLTALAPKFPLFQTSDYELWFQINLVVLLASFRPSVLVVIPANLTCDSYDAVLKGLENALAVLPSGIGVELKSSIGELRQSAPEEVRLCESVNRDGLGSQVPSSDRLCDFGISEYACSSVASSLSSGDLVTLLTCKQPNSTTGAEAWKLFFQKVAGVLEVALSAYSSTNLSDRQPEPHVLDAIGEVKVNNFSATQLTDVSFVAHWFQGRLRPFLPAASKDFLSCLSSKNFSCDTYQVVVQALSRQASLMEVGQQRLVFADFVLLFLSRDDLADPACLAKTTSSADWLEKNFGNFSVYATLEQLQTLNANFSSFESLTLLSPSQVAELTLSSGALNSTNQIDAVFDRLEDGDAFKNVEEFLTTLTAKPEASQ
;
A
#
# COMPACT_ATOMS: atom_id res chain seq x y z
N MET A 1 18.32 -6.87 54.08
CA MET A 1 19.09 -5.63 53.88
C MET A 1 18.90 -5.18 52.43
N ARG A 2 18.86 -3.86 52.14
CA ARG A 2 19.02 -3.18 50.82
C ARG A 2 18.56 -3.97 49.57
N GLN A 3 17.47 -3.64 48.87
CA GLN A 3 16.91 -2.33 48.49
C GLN A 3 17.90 -1.44 47.70
N VAL A 4 17.74 -1.43 46.39
CA VAL A 4 18.21 -0.42 45.40
C VAL A 4 17.09 -0.38 44.35
N ASN A 5 16.12 0.52 44.46
CA ASN A 5 16.09 1.88 43.91
C ASN A 5 16.01 1.95 42.38
N GLU A 6 14.79 2.18 41.89
CA GLU A 6 14.57 2.97 40.68
C GLU A 6 15.08 4.40 40.90
N SER A 7 15.82 4.98 39.97
CA SER A 7 15.68 6.41 39.57
C SER A 7 16.71 6.83 38.51
N LYS A 8 16.20 7.60 37.52
CA LYS A 8 16.93 8.55 36.67
C LYS A 8 18.18 8.05 35.91
N CYS A 9 17.97 7.80 34.62
CA CYS A 9 18.60 8.69 33.62
C CYS A 9 17.71 8.82 32.37
N LEU A 10 16.62 9.59 32.49
CA LEU A 10 15.99 10.19 31.31
C LEU A 10 16.84 11.40 30.92
N THR A 11 17.46 11.36 29.75
CA THR A 11 18.10 12.49 29.08
C THR A 11 17.48 12.63 27.71
N GLU A 12 17.13 13.85 27.31
CA GLU A 12 16.29 14.10 26.13
C GLU A 12 16.94 13.56 24.83
N ALA A 13 16.28 12.57 24.22
CA ALA A 13 16.58 12.17 22.85
C ALA A 13 16.01 13.24 21.90
N ALA A 14 16.85 14.21 21.54
CA ALA A 14 16.46 15.32 20.67
C ALA A 14 15.87 14.82 19.34
N TRP A 15 14.66 15.27 19.03
CA TRP A 15 13.91 14.91 17.83
C TRP A 15 14.60 15.53 16.61
N LYS A 16 15.29 14.73 15.80
CA LYS A 16 15.87 15.18 14.51
C LYS A 16 14.95 14.79 13.35
N PRO A 17 14.34 15.75 12.63
CA PRO A 17 13.62 15.45 11.40
C PRO A 17 14.57 14.88 10.34
N ARG A 18 14.30 13.67 9.84
CA ARG A 18 14.96 13.13 8.64
C ARG A 18 14.19 13.60 7.41
N ARG A 19 14.54 14.77 6.87
CA ARG A 19 14.00 15.21 5.57
C ARG A 19 14.41 14.21 4.47
N LYS A 20 13.44 13.61 3.80
CA LYS A 20 13.58 13.35 2.36
C LYS A 20 13.62 14.72 1.71
N ALA A 21 14.73 15.08 1.06
CA ALA A 21 14.63 16.15 0.08
C ALA A 21 13.77 15.65 -1.10
N ARG A 22 13.04 16.56 -1.73
CA ARG A 22 12.64 16.41 -3.13
C ARG A 22 13.42 17.47 -3.90
N SER A 23 14.05 17.13 -5.02
CA SER A 23 14.50 18.19 -5.94
C SER A 23 13.29 18.82 -6.62
N HIS A 24 13.19 20.14 -6.66
CA HIS A 24 12.20 20.83 -7.48
C HIS A 24 12.56 20.80 -8.98
N THR A 25 12.23 19.71 -9.66
CA THR A 25 12.18 19.66 -11.13
C THR A 25 10.76 20.01 -11.61
N PRO A 26 10.57 21.06 -12.44
CA PRO A 26 9.25 21.44 -12.94
C PRO A 26 8.80 20.55 -14.11
N GLY A 27 8.57 19.26 -13.83
CA GLY A 27 8.10 18.25 -14.78
C GLY A 27 8.11 16.85 -14.19
N LEU A 28 7.16 16.02 -14.61
CA LEU A 28 7.07 14.57 -14.31
C LEU A 28 6.92 14.16 -12.83
N LEU A 29 6.11 14.91 -12.08
CA LEU A 29 5.10 14.27 -11.22
C LEU A 29 3.69 14.56 -11.74
N SER A 30 3.38 14.02 -12.92
CA SER A 30 1.98 13.69 -13.21
C SER A 30 1.56 12.51 -12.32
N LEU A 31 1.17 12.83 -11.08
CA LEU A 31 -0.08 12.27 -10.59
C LEU A 31 -1.08 12.42 -11.73
N GLN A 32 -1.77 11.34 -12.10
CA GLN A 32 -2.80 11.39 -13.13
C GLN A 32 -4.07 11.96 -12.50
N ASN A 33 -3.94 13.17 -11.93
CA ASN A 33 -4.99 13.94 -11.29
C ASN A 33 -6.18 13.95 -12.25
N PRO A 34 -7.38 13.55 -11.79
CA PRO A 34 -8.56 13.57 -12.65
C PRO A 34 -8.72 14.94 -13.31
N ALA A 35 -9.22 14.97 -14.54
CA ALA A 35 -9.42 16.21 -15.30
C ALA A 35 -10.62 17.00 -14.74
N ILE A 36 -10.47 17.54 -13.52
CA ILE A 36 -11.51 18.31 -12.83
C ILE A 36 -11.63 19.68 -13.48
N THR A 37 -12.84 20.05 -13.90
CA THR A 37 -13.09 21.42 -14.37
C THR A 37 -12.91 22.41 -13.22
N PRO A 38 -12.37 23.63 -13.44
CA PRO A 38 -12.07 24.57 -12.34
C PRO A 38 -13.27 24.85 -11.42
N ALA A 39 -14.45 25.09 -11.98
CA ALA A 39 -15.66 25.34 -11.21
C ALA A 39 -16.08 24.14 -10.33
N VAL A 40 -15.88 22.91 -10.81
CA VAL A 40 -16.11 21.70 -9.99
C VAL A 40 -15.04 21.58 -8.91
N ARG A 41 -13.77 21.80 -9.25
CA ARG A 41 -12.66 21.73 -8.29
C ARG A 41 -12.79 22.75 -7.16
N ASP A 42 -13.29 23.95 -7.47
CA ASP A 42 -13.61 25.00 -6.49
C ASP A 42 -14.73 24.54 -5.54
N VAL A 43 -15.80 23.89 -6.04
CA VAL A 43 -16.86 23.29 -5.20
C VAL A 43 -16.29 22.18 -4.31
N MET A 44 -15.54 21.22 -4.88
CA MET A 44 -14.96 20.11 -4.13
C MET A 44 -14.01 20.59 -3.02
N MET A 45 -13.16 21.57 -3.32
CA MET A 45 -12.25 22.17 -2.35
C MET A 45 -13.02 22.91 -1.24
N ASN A 46 -14.06 23.67 -1.58
CA ASN A 46 -14.86 24.40 -0.59
C ASN A 46 -15.66 23.47 0.34
N ARG A 47 -16.38 22.47 -0.21
CA ARG A 47 -17.12 21.47 0.60
C ARG A 47 -16.14 20.69 1.49
N THR A 48 -15.01 20.23 0.93
CA THR A 48 -13.93 19.56 1.71
C THR A 48 -13.41 20.44 2.84
N PHE A 49 -13.11 21.72 2.57
CA PHE A 49 -12.52 22.61 3.56
C PHE A 49 -13.44 22.82 4.78
N VAL A 50 -14.74 23.02 4.56
CA VAL A 50 -15.76 23.15 5.62
C VAL A 50 -15.81 21.91 6.52
N ILE A 51 -15.55 20.72 5.96
CA ILE A 51 -15.57 19.44 6.69
C ILE A 51 -14.26 19.22 7.48
N ILE A 52 -13.09 19.57 6.92
CA ILE A 52 -11.79 19.31 7.57
C ILE A 52 -11.33 20.42 8.51
N ALA A 53 -11.67 21.69 8.26
CA ALA A 53 -11.14 22.83 9.04
C ALA A 53 -11.42 22.71 10.57
N PRO A 54 -12.63 22.30 11.02
CA PRO A 54 -12.90 22.05 12.45
C PRO A 54 -12.05 20.92 13.07
N LYS A 55 -11.47 20.03 12.25
CA LYS A 55 -10.68 18.88 12.67
C LYS A 55 -9.16 19.09 12.68
N LEU A 56 -8.66 20.16 12.07
CA LEU A 56 -7.21 20.44 12.01
C LEU A 56 -6.57 20.62 13.40
N GLN A 57 -7.35 21.05 14.41
CA GLN A 57 -6.89 21.16 15.80
C GLN A 57 -6.78 19.79 16.51
N GLU A 58 -7.32 18.72 15.93
CA GLU A 58 -7.18 17.33 16.41
C GLU A 58 -6.02 16.58 15.73
N PHE A 59 -5.45 17.11 14.64
CA PHE A 59 -4.44 16.43 13.81
C PHE A 59 -3.06 16.31 14.49
N ALA A 60 -2.53 15.08 14.54
CA ALA A 60 -1.12 14.82 14.79
C ALA A 60 -0.28 15.03 13.50
N ALA A 61 1.05 15.13 13.64
CA ALA A 61 1.94 15.41 12.51
C ALA A 61 1.78 14.47 11.27
N PRO A 62 1.53 13.15 11.41
CA PRO A 62 1.28 12.28 10.26
C PRO A 62 -0.01 12.60 9.51
N ASP A 63 -1.03 13.13 10.19
CA ASP A 63 -2.31 13.49 9.56
C ASP A 63 -2.11 14.66 8.61
N TRP A 64 -1.34 15.68 9.03
CA TRP A 64 -0.91 16.78 8.18
C TRP A 64 -0.19 16.29 6.92
N GLU A 65 0.74 15.34 7.06
CA GLU A 65 1.52 14.76 5.95
C GLU A 65 0.60 14.11 4.91
N VAL A 66 -0.28 13.21 5.35
CA VAL A 66 -1.19 12.48 4.44
C VAL A 66 -2.26 13.40 3.83
N TRP A 67 -2.78 14.38 4.57
CA TRP A 67 -3.80 15.28 4.05
C TRP A 67 -3.24 16.26 3.00
N PHE A 68 -2.13 16.94 3.27
CA PHE A 68 -1.60 17.96 2.34
C PHE A 68 -0.73 17.38 1.22
N THR A 69 -0.03 16.26 1.42
CA THR A 69 0.86 15.66 0.39
C THR A 69 0.26 14.45 -0.34
N VAL A 70 -0.99 14.06 -0.03
CA VAL A 70 -1.74 13.03 -0.77
C VAL A 70 -3.19 13.47 -0.99
N LYS A 71 -4.05 13.40 0.03
CA LYS A 71 -5.53 13.44 -0.13
C LYS A 71 -6.04 14.70 -0.82
N LEU A 72 -5.49 15.87 -0.48
CA LEU A 72 -5.96 17.15 -1.06
C LEU A 72 -5.44 17.41 -2.48
N LEU A 73 -4.40 16.73 -2.97
CA LEU A 73 -3.69 17.14 -4.19
C LEU A 73 -4.56 17.37 -5.45
N PRO A 74 -5.63 16.60 -5.74
CA PRO A 74 -6.48 16.86 -6.91
C PRO A 74 -7.32 18.15 -6.82
N ILE A 75 -7.52 18.67 -5.60
CA ILE A 75 -8.38 19.84 -5.31
C ILE A 75 -7.62 21.03 -4.73
N LEU A 76 -6.42 20.80 -4.19
CA LEU A 76 -5.50 21.80 -3.64
C LEU A 76 -5.12 22.96 -4.60
N PRO A 77 -5.10 22.83 -5.96
CA PRO A 77 -4.92 23.99 -6.83
C PRO A 77 -6.01 25.07 -6.70
N SER A 78 -7.17 24.71 -6.15
CA SER A 78 -8.30 25.62 -5.86
C SER A 78 -8.28 26.18 -4.43
N PHE A 79 -7.38 25.71 -3.56
CA PHE A 79 -7.23 26.16 -2.16
C PHE A 79 -6.88 27.65 -2.08
N THR A 80 -7.58 28.43 -1.25
CA THR A 80 -7.50 29.90 -1.25
C THR A 80 -6.47 30.45 -0.26
N ALA A 81 -6.12 31.73 -0.41
CA ALA A 81 -5.29 32.44 0.56
C ALA A 81 -5.98 32.63 1.92
N GLU A 82 -7.32 32.68 1.95
CA GLU A 82 -8.11 32.73 3.19
C GLU A 82 -8.06 31.38 3.92
N MET A 83 -8.26 30.28 3.18
CA MET A 83 -8.07 28.91 3.70
C MET A 83 -6.65 28.72 4.23
N LEU A 84 -5.62 29.16 3.49
CA LEU A 84 -4.23 29.06 3.94
C LEU A 84 -3.97 29.86 5.21
N LEU A 85 -4.53 31.07 5.34
CA LEU A 85 -4.36 31.91 6.53
C LEU A 85 -5.04 31.28 7.76
N GLU A 86 -6.23 30.71 7.60
CA GLU A 86 -6.92 29.96 8.67
C GLU A 86 -6.11 28.73 9.09
N VAL A 87 -5.67 27.91 8.12
CA VAL A 87 -4.88 26.70 8.38
C VAL A 87 -3.53 27.02 9.02
N THR A 88 -2.86 28.11 8.61
CA THR A 88 -1.51 28.42 9.12
C THR A 88 -1.48 29.21 10.42
N ALA A 89 -2.63 29.64 10.96
CA ALA A 89 -2.71 30.52 12.14
C ALA A 89 -1.98 29.97 13.38
N ASP A 90 -2.25 28.71 13.74
CA ASP A 90 -1.76 28.08 14.98
C ASP A 90 -0.78 26.89 14.75
N VAL A 91 -0.46 26.56 13.50
CA VAL A 91 0.45 25.44 13.21
C VAL A 91 1.90 25.75 13.58
N ASN A 92 2.57 24.72 14.10
CA ASN A 92 4.01 24.71 14.31
C ASN A 92 4.76 24.57 12.96
N CYS A 93 6.06 24.86 12.98
CA CYS A 93 6.91 24.86 11.79
C CYS A 93 6.99 23.51 11.06
N THR A 94 6.93 22.38 11.76
CA THR A 94 6.95 21.04 11.11
C THR A 94 5.70 20.83 10.25
N ASN A 95 4.53 21.18 10.77
CA ASN A 95 3.26 21.05 10.04
C ASN A 95 3.16 22.13 8.94
N TYR A 96 3.72 23.32 9.16
CA TYR A 96 3.85 24.37 8.14
C TYR A 96 4.69 23.91 6.93
N HIS A 97 5.85 23.27 7.15
CA HIS A 97 6.68 22.74 6.05
C HIS A 97 5.93 21.73 5.19
N VAL A 98 5.11 20.88 5.81
CA VAL A 98 4.24 19.91 5.13
C VAL A 98 3.16 20.58 4.26
N ILE A 99 2.54 21.65 4.75
CA ILE A 99 1.56 22.43 3.96
C ILE A 99 2.25 23.06 2.74
N VAL A 100 3.44 23.65 2.92
CA VAL A 100 4.23 24.27 1.84
C VAL A 100 4.68 23.22 0.82
N GLU A 101 5.10 22.02 1.25
CA GLU A 101 5.47 20.90 0.37
C GLU A 101 4.27 20.48 -0.51
N GLY A 102 3.10 20.24 0.09
CA GLY A 102 1.90 19.85 -0.65
C GLY A 102 1.41 20.93 -1.62
N MET A 103 1.45 22.21 -1.22
CA MET A 103 1.12 23.32 -2.12
C MET A 103 2.18 23.52 -3.22
N GLY A 104 3.42 23.13 -2.97
CA GLY A 104 4.50 23.10 -3.96
C GLY A 104 4.27 22.04 -5.04
N ASP A 105 3.86 20.82 -4.66
CA ASP A 105 3.54 19.74 -5.60
C ASP A 105 2.49 20.15 -6.65
N VAL A 106 1.50 20.98 -6.27
CA VAL A 106 0.44 21.48 -7.17
C VAL A 106 0.68 22.88 -7.76
N PHE A 107 1.85 23.49 -7.51
CA PHE A 107 2.14 24.88 -7.87
C PHE A 107 1.89 25.20 -9.36
N LEU A 108 2.18 24.26 -10.26
CA LEU A 108 2.00 24.45 -11.70
C LEU A 108 0.53 24.44 -12.15
N GLU A 109 -0.38 23.84 -11.39
CA GLU A 109 -1.83 23.84 -11.67
C GLU A 109 -2.55 25.12 -11.21
N MET A 110 -1.94 25.88 -10.28
CA MET A 110 -2.50 27.13 -9.77
C MET A 110 -2.41 28.27 -10.81
N THR A 111 -3.40 29.18 -10.82
CA THR A 111 -3.32 30.40 -11.63
C THR A 111 -2.22 31.34 -11.13
N SER A 112 -1.70 32.23 -11.99
CA SER A 112 -0.67 33.21 -11.60
C SER A 112 -1.12 34.07 -10.42
N THR A 113 -2.38 34.55 -10.44
CA THR A 113 -2.99 35.29 -9.32
C THR A 113 -3.00 34.47 -8.04
N ARG A 114 -3.43 33.20 -8.09
CA ARG A 114 -3.45 32.33 -6.89
C ARG A 114 -2.05 32.11 -6.34
N ARG A 115 -1.04 31.89 -7.18
CA ARG A 115 0.35 31.77 -6.73
C ARG A 115 0.81 33.03 -6.00
N GLN A 116 0.48 34.23 -6.50
CA GLN A 116 0.80 35.50 -5.85
C GLN A 116 0.07 35.67 -4.51
N GLU A 117 -1.24 35.35 -4.45
CA GLU A 117 -2.06 35.39 -3.23
C GLU A 117 -1.48 34.47 -2.13
N ILE A 118 -1.17 33.22 -2.49
CA ILE A 118 -0.56 32.22 -1.59
C ILE A 118 0.83 32.67 -1.12
N THR A 119 1.69 33.08 -2.05
CA THR A 119 3.07 33.53 -1.73
C THR A 119 3.06 34.66 -0.71
N ARG A 120 2.13 35.62 -0.84
CA ARG A 120 1.99 36.72 0.12
C ARG A 120 1.67 36.22 1.52
N VAL A 121 0.73 35.27 1.67
CA VAL A 121 0.37 34.71 2.98
C VAL A 121 1.53 33.93 3.60
N LEU A 122 2.25 33.11 2.81
CA LEU A 122 3.42 32.37 3.30
C LEU A 122 4.54 33.33 3.78
N VAL A 123 4.81 34.38 3.00
CA VAL A 123 5.79 35.43 3.33
C VAL A 123 5.39 36.22 4.59
N GLU A 124 4.12 36.63 4.69
CA GLU A 124 3.60 37.34 5.87
C GLU A 124 3.72 36.47 7.13
N ARG A 125 3.32 35.20 7.06
CA ARG A 125 3.46 34.23 8.17
C ARG A 125 4.91 34.04 8.62
N LEU A 126 5.87 33.97 7.69
CA LEU A 126 7.29 33.85 8.04
C LEU A 126 7.84 35.13 8.70
N LYS A 127 7.36 36.31 8.31
CA LYS A 127 7.69 37.58 8.98
C LYS A 127 7.11 37.63 10.40
N GLU A 128 5.87 37.17 10.61
CA GLU A 128 5.27 37.07 11.95
C GLU A 128 6.06 36.13 12.88
N VAL A 129 6.36 34.91 12.41
CA VAL A 129 7.11 33.90 13.19
C VAL A 129 8.54 34.38 13.52
N ALA A 130 9.18 35.12 12.62
CA ALA A 130 10.50 35.72 12.87
C ALA A 130 10.48 36.79 13.98
N VAL A 131 9.37 37.53 14.14
CA VAL A 131 9.23 38.61 15.13
C VAL A 131 8.95 38.09 16.54
N GLN A 132 8.26 36.95 16.69
CA GLN A 132 7.76 36.52 18.02
C GLN A 132 8.85 35.97 18.98
N PHE A 133 9.97 35.42 18.49
CA PHE A 133 10.86 34.59 19.32
C PHE A 133 12.34 34.99 19.41
N ASN A 134 12.83 36.01 18.69
CA ASN A 134 14.26 36.41 18.61
C ASN A 134 15.25 35.31 18.14
N SER A 135 14.77 34.09 17.89
CA SER A 135 15.41 33.03 17.11
C SER A 135 14.28 32.19 16.51
N PRO A 136 14.23 31.89 15.20
CA PRO A 136 13.01 31.35 14.59
C PRO A 136 12.88 29.84 14.81
N ASP A 137 11.74 29.37 15.33
CA ASP A 137 11.44 27.93 15.40
C ASP A 137 11.45 27.27 14.01
N CYS A 138 11.14 28.03 12.95
CA CYS A 138 11.18 27.58 11.56
C CYS A 138 12.60 27.61 10.93
N ARG A 139 13.64 28.01 11.68
CA ARG A 139 15.07 28.02 11.26
C ARG A 139 15.95 27.11 12.12
N LYS A 140 15.38 26.53 13.19
CA LYS A 140 16.04 25.57 14.07
C LYS A 140 16.44 24.31 13.29
N ASP A 141 17.65 23.81 13.55
CA ASP A 141 18.24 22.63 12.91
C ASP A 141 18.40 22.69 11.36
N ILE A 142 18.26 23.87 10.75
CA ILE A 142 18.50 24.10 9.31
C ILE A 142 19.92 24.67 9.10
N GLY A 143 20.69 24.07 8.18
CA GLY A 143 22.13 24.30 8.07
C GLY A 143 22.55 25.45 7.16
N SER A 144 21.66 25.91 6.26
CA SER A 144 21.93 27.01 5.34
C SER A 144 20.66 27.79 5.00
N ASP A 145 20.83 29.03 4.54
CA ASP A 145 19.70 29.87 4.13
C ASP A 145 19.06 29.40 2.81
N ALA A 146 19.74 28.52 2.07
CA ALA A 146 19.26 27.84 0.87
C ALA A 146 18.20 26.80 1.22
N GLU A 147 18.61 25.86 2.09
CA GLU A 147 17.74 24.85 2.70
C GLU A 147 16.55 25.56 3.35
N TRP A 148 16.78 26.67 4.05
CA TRP A 148 15.71 27.46 4.67
C TRP A 148 14.66 27.98 3.68
N LEU A 149 15.06 28.50 2.50
CA LEU A 149 14.13 28.95 1.47
C LEU A 149 13.30 27.80 0.89
N ASP A 150 13.96 26.70 0.52
CA ASP A 150 13.30 25.51 -0.06
C ASP A 150 12.26 24.95 0.91
N ILE A 151 12.64 24.78 2.18
CA ILE A 151 11.78 24.24 3.24
C ILE A 151 10.58 25.14 3.56
N ASN A 152 10.77 26.46 3.61
CA ASN A 152 9.75 27.39 4.09
C ASN A 152 8.92 28.04 2.99
N LEU A 153 9.36 27.99 1.72
CA LEU A 153 8.66 28.59 0.58
C LEU A 153 8.65 27.72 -0.69
N GLY A 154 9.58 26.77 -0.86
CA GLY A 154 9.69 25.92 -2.05
C GLY A 154 9.62 26.71 -3.36
N LEU A 155 8.81 26.24 -4.32
CA LEU A 155 8.54 26.93 -5.59
C LEU A 155 7.96 28.36 -5.43
N PHE A 156 7.28 28.68 -4.32
CA PHE A 156 6.77 30.04 -4.06
C PHE A 156 7.89 31.05 -3.77
N SER A 157 9.11 30.60 -3.42
CA SER A 157 10.28 31.47 -3.29
C SER A 157 10.61 32.20 -4.60
N GLY A 158 10.36 31.58 -5.75
CA GLY A 158 10.52 32.18 -7.08
C GLY A 158 9.40 33.17 -7.48
N VAL A 159 8.34 33.25 -6.69
CA VAL A 159 7.23 34.22 -6.85
C VAL A 159 7.35 35.38 -5.86
N ALA A 160 8.07 35.19 -4.74
CA ALA A 160 8.26 36.20 -3.71
C ALA A 160 9.17 37.34 -4.20
N ASN A 161 8.84 38.59 -3.86
CA ASN A 161 9.71 39.70 -4.23
C ASN A 161 11.03 39.63 -3.45
N TYR A 162 12.13 40.01 -4.09
CA TYR A 162 13.44 40.11 -3.43
C TYR A 162 13.42 41.02 -2.19
N THR A 163 12.60 42.08 -2.17
CA THR A 163 12.41 42.94 -1.00
C THR A 163 11.86 42.17 0.21
N ASP A 164 10.90 41.29 -0.02
CA ASP A 164 10.27 40.47 1.02
C ASP A 164 11.23 39.39 1.52
N LEU A 165 11.93 38.70 0.62
CA LEU A 165 12.94 37.69 0.98
C LEU A 165 14.13 38.29 1.73
N LYS A 166 14.51 39.53 1.42
CA LYS A 166 15.56 40.27 2.13
C LYS A 166 15.20 40.53 3.60
N GLU A 167 13.92 40.71 3.92
CA GLU A 167 13.45 40.88 5.30
C GLU A 167 13.52 39.57 6.13
N LEU A 168 13.74 38.41 5.48
CA LEU A 168 13.91 37.10 6.12
C LEU A 168 15.39 36.76 6.44
N ASN A 169 16.34 37.66 6.14
CA ASN A 169 17.77 37.59 6.47
C ASN A 169 18.48 36.32 5.96
N ILE A 170 18.80 36.31 4.66
CA ILE A 170 19.22 35.14 3.85
C ILE A 170 20.45 35.50 2.99
N SER A 171 21.41 34.58 2.85
CA SER A 171 22.67 34.77 2.12
C SER A 171 22.73 34.08 0.74
N GLY A 172 23.61 34.58 -0.14
CA GLY A 172 23.55 34.36 -1.59
C GLY A 172 24.18 33.08 -2.16
N LEU A 173 24.71 32.15 -1.34
CA LEU A 173 25.34 30.91 -1.85
C LEU A 173 24.31 29.80 -2.18
N ALA A 174 23.02 30.13 -2.17
CA ALA A 174 21.91 29.18 -2.15
C ALA A 174 21.61 28.45 -3.46
N ALA A 175 22.21 28.85 -4.59
CA ALA A 175 21.76 28.43 -5.92
C ALA A 175 22.07 26.96 -6.31
N LEU A 176 22.87 26.23 -5.54
CA LEU A 176 23.34 24.88 -5.91
C LEU A 176 22.22 23.83 -6.02
N GLU A 177 21.18 23.91 -5.20
CA GLU A 177 20.04 22.98 -5.30
C GLU A 177 19.13 23.29 -6.51
N SER A 178 19.25 24.49 -7.11
CA SER A 178 18.48 24.95 -8.27
C SER A 178 19.08 24.58 -9.65
N LEU A 179 20.25 23.92 -9.71
CA LEU A 179 20.92 23.55 -10.97
C LEU A 179 20.43 22.19 -11.54
N SER A 180 20.43 22.02 -12.86
CA SER A 180 20.09 20.75 -13.54
C SER A 180 21.17 19.67 -13.35
N PRO A 181 20.88 18.37 -13.63
CA PRO A 181 21.89 17.30 -13.62
C PRO A 181 23.08 17.59 -14.54
N ASP A 182 22.79 18.05 -15.75
CA ASP A 182 23.74 18.43 -16.80
C ASP A 182 24.65 19.58 -16.33
N GLN A 183 24.07 20.65 -15.78
CA GLN A 183 24.82 21.75 -15.16
C GLN A 183 25.66 21.30 -13.95
N LYS A 184 25.22 20.26 -13.23
CA LYS A 184 25.96 19.64 -12.12
C LYS A 184 27.10 18.74 -12.64
N ALA A 185 26.97 18.12 -13.81
CA ALA A 185 28.08 17.45 -14.49
C ALA A 185 29.10 18.47 -15.02
N GLU A 186 28.66 19.51 -15.74
CA GLU A 186 29.50 20.63 -16.18
C GLU A 186 30.28 21.25 -15.01
N LEU A 187 29.63 21.53 -13.88
CA LEU A 187 30.25 22.10 -12.68
C LEU A 187 31.39 21.23 -12.11
N LEU A 188 31.25 19.90 -12.16
CA LEU A 188 32.30 18.97 -11.74
C LEU A 188 33.44 18.95 -12.77
N LEU A 189 33.11 18.86 -14.06
CA LEU A 189 34.05 18.65 -15.15
C LEU A 189 34.85 19.91 -15.53
N ASP A 190 34.35 21.12 -15.23
CA ASP A 190 35.07 22.39 -15.45
C ASP A 190 36.43 22.41 -14.74
N PRO A 191 37.56 22.42 -15.48
CA PRO A 191 38.90 22.45 -14.88
C PRO A 191 39.20 23.71 -14.06
N SER A 192 38.41 24.77 -14.20
CA SER A 192 38.57 26.04 -13.48
C SER A 192 37.99 26.02 -12.06
N THR A 193 37.03 25.14 -11.77
CA THR A 193 36.44 24.98 -10.43
C THR A 193 37.28 24.08 -9.52
N GLY A 194 38.02 23.14 -10.12
CA GLY A 194 38.72 22.06 -9.41
C GLY A 194 37.77 21.07 -8.74
N ALA A 195 36.48 21.07 -9.08
CA ALA A 195 35.45 20.34 -8.35
C ALA A 195 35.59 18.82 -8.46
N ILE A 196 35.90 18.26 -9.64
CA ILE A 196 36.11 16.80 -9.82
C ILE A 196 37.27 16.24 -8.97
N GLU A 197 38.24 17.05 -8.55
CA GLU A 197 39.34 16.62 -7.65
C GLU A 197 38.96 16.72 -6.16
N ASN A 198 37.83 17.35 -5.83
CA ASN A 198 37.40 17.60 -4.46
C ASN A 198 36.30 16.62 -4.01
N VAL A 199 36.71 15.60 -3.23
CA VAL A 199 35.83 14.55 -2.70
C VAL A 199 34.60 15.10 -1.94
N THR A 200 34.69 16.28 -1.31
CA THR A 200 33.54 16.89 -0.62
C THR A 200 32.53 17.43 -1.62
N VAL A 201 32.99 18.23 -2.59
CA VAL A 201 32.12 18.83 -3.62
C VAL A 201 31.47 17.73 -4.49
N VAL A 202 32.23 16.72 -4.90
CA VAL A 202 31.70 15.56 -5.64
C VAL A 202 30.59 14.84 -4.84
N LYS A 203 30.79 14.65 -3.53
CA LYS A 203 29.76 14.02 -2.68
C LYS A 203 28.54 14.91 -2.52
N GLU A 204 28.70 16.22 -2.38
CA GLU A 204 27.58 17.17 -2.27
C GLU A 204 26.78 17.22 -3.59
N VAL A 205 27.45 17.28 -4.73
CA VAL A 205 26.81 17.26 -6.06
C VAL A 205 26.07 15.95 -6.32
N LEU A 206 26.71 14.78 -6.17
CA LEU A 206 26.00 13.51 -6.37
C LEU A 206 24.90 13.28 -5.33
N SER A 207 25.08 13.71 -4.08
CA SER A 207 24.00 13.65 -3.09
C SER A 207 22.83 14.56 -3.48
N SER A 208 23.06 15.69 -4.16
CA SER A 208 21.98 16.55 -4.67
C SER A 208 21.17 15.91 -5.81
N ILE A 209 21.79 15.02 -6.59
CA ILE A 209 21.15 14.26 -7.67
C ILE A 209 20.39 13.06 -7.09
N LEU A 210 21.04 12.29 -6.20
CA LEU A 210 20.45 11.14 -5.51
C LEU A 210 19.38 11.50 -4.47
N LYS A 211 19.22 12.79 -4.16
CA LYS A 211 18.08 13.37 -3.43
C LYS A 211 16.79 13.47 -4.29
N SER A 212 16.86 13.30 -5.61
CA SER A 212 15.69 13.48 -6.48
C SER A 212 14.65 12.36 -6.33
N ARG A 213 13.42 12.65 -6.78
CA ARG A 213 12.38 11.66 -7.08
C ARG A 213 12.27 11.33 -8.57
N ASP A 214 12.86 12.13 -9.47
CA ASP A 214 12.99 11.76 -10.88
C ASP A 214 14.14 10.74 -10.99
N GLU A 215 13.78 9.50 -11.27
CA GLU A 215 14.71 8.37 -11.36
C GLU A 215 15.68 8.48 -12.54
N GLU A 216 15.36 9.30 -13.54
CA GLU A 216 16.19 9.58 -14.72
C GLU A 216 17.28 10.64 -14.41
N GLN A 217 17.23 11.37 -13.28
CA GLN A 217 18.22 12.43 -12.98
C GLN A 217 19.65 11.88 -12.85
N LEU A 218 19.78 10.64 -12.35
CA LEU A 218 21.06 9.95 -12.29
C LEU A 218 21.54 9.55 -13.69
N GLU A 219 20.62 9.15 -14.57
CA GLU A 219 20.91 8.79 -15.96
C GLU A 219 21.34 10.02 -16.77
N LYS A 220 20.54 11.09 -16.74
CA LYS A 220 20.86 12.41 -17.36
C LYS A 220 22.20 12.98 -16.89
N PHE A 221 22.49 12.87 -15.59
CA PHE A 221 23.83 13.20 -15.09
C PHE A 221 24.92 12.34 -15.74
N PHE A 222 24.72 11.01 -15.84
CA PHE A 222 25.69 10.11 -16.46
C PHE A 222 25.81 10.28 -17.99
N GLU A 223 24.77 10.73 -18.70
CA GLU A 223 24.86 11.12 -20.12
C GLU A 223 25.92 12.23 -20.28
N THR A 224 25.73 13.39 -19.66
CA THR A 224 26.70 14.51 -19.73
C THR A 224 28.05 14.17 -19.10
N PHE A 225 28.07 13.39 -18.01
CA PHE A 225 29.31 13.05 -17.29
C PHE A 225 30.23 12.08 -18.06
N VAL A 226 29.72 11.38 -19.08
CA VAL A 226 30.48 10.40 -19.87
C VAL A 226 30.85 10.92 -21.27
N GLU A 227 30.15 11.92 -21.82
CA GLU A 227 30.44 12.47 -23.17
C GLU A 227 31.83 13.15 -23.29
N GLU A 228 32.39 13.72 -22.22
CA GLU A 228 33.67 14.46 -22.21
C GLU A 228 34.95 13.58 -22.34
N ASN A 229 34.83 12.36 -22.88
CA ASN A 229 35.95 11.47 -23.26
C ASN A 229 36.96 11.13 -22.13
N ILE A 230 36.58 11.27 -20.86
CA ILE A 230 37.44 10.92 -19.72
C ILE A 230 37.54 9.39 -19.59
N THR A 231 38.70 8.82 -19.93
CA THR A 231 38.91 7.36 -19.92
C THR A 231 38.83 6.72 -18.53
N TYR A 232 39.28 7.42 -17.48
CA TYR A 232 39.05 7.06 -16.07
C TYR A 232 39.32 8.26 -15.16
N ILE A 233 38.64 8.31 -14.02
CA ILE A 233 38.93 9.31 -12.99
C ILE A 233 40.22 8.92 -12.26
N THR A 234 41.24 9.78 -12.29
CA THR A 234 42.55 9.60 -11.65
C THR A 234 42.44 9.46 -10.12
N ASN A 235 41.73 10.39 -9.49
CA ASN A 235 41.58 10.49 -8.05
C ASN A 235 40.75 9.34 -7.49
N ALA A 236 41.41 8.39 -6.81
CA ALA A 236 40.77 7.20 -6.27
C ALA A 236 39.72 7.52 -5.18
N GLY A 237 39.93 8.57 -4.37
CA GLY A 237 38.97 8.96 -3.32
C GLY A 237 37.67 9.54 -3.89
N VAL A 238 37.76 10.22 -5.03
CA VAL A 238 36.62 10.69 -5.82
C VAL A 238 35.92 9.50 -6.49
N ARG A 239 36.67 8.67 -7.21
CA ARG A 239 36.13 7.54 -7.98
C ARG A 239 35.45 6.48 -7.09
N ASP A 240 36.05 6.15 -5.94
CA ASP A 240 35.45 5.28 -4.92
C ASP A 240 34.14 5.89 -4.36
N ALA A 241 34.09 7.22 -4.18
CA ALA A 241 32.89 7.90 -3.68
C ALA A 241 31.75 7.90 -4.71
N ILE A 242 32.03 8.19 -5.99
CA ILE A 242 31.04 8.15 -7.06
C ILE A 242 30.53 6.72 -7.25
N LEU A 243 31.42 5.73 -7.40
CA LEU A 243 31.03 4.33 -7.61
C LEU A 243 30.12 3.81 -6.48
N ASN A 244 30.47 4.09 -5.22
CA ASN A 244 29.69 3.65 -4.07
C ASN A 244 28.31 4.33 -3.99
N LEU A 245 28.23 5.64 -4.28
CA LEU A 245 26.96 6.36 -4.30
C LEU A 245 26.04 5.86 -5.43
N THR A 246 26.56 5.71 -6.65
CA THR A 246 25.79 5.19 -7.79
C THR A 246 25.31 3.76 -7.54
N LEU A 247 26.19 2.84 -7.11
CA LEU A 247 25.77 1.46 -6.84
C LEU A 247 24.78 1.34 -5.67
N THR A 248 24.86 2.21 -4.66
CA THR A 248 23.85 2.28 -3.59
C THR A 248 22.47 2.66 -4.13
N ALA A 249 22.42 3.51 -5.16
CA ALA A 249 21.17 3.92 -5.81
C ALA A 249 20.61 2.86 -6.80
N LEU A 250 21.49 2.09 -7.45
CA LEU A 250 21.10 1.03 -8.40
C LEU A 250 20.73 -0.29 -7.70
N ALA A 251 21.28 -0.57 -6.51
CA ALA A 251 21.03 -1.78 -5.72
C ALA A 251 19.54 -2.22 -5.63
N PRO A 252 18.57 -1.34 -5.27
CA PRO A 252 17.16 -1.73 -5.21
C PRO A 252 16.50 -1.93 -6.59
N LYS A 253 17.10 -1.41 -7.67
CA LYS A 253 16.58 -1.54 -9.04
C LYS A 253 17.01 -2.83 -9.74
N PHE A 254 18.15 -3.41 -9.37
CA PHE A 254 18.68 -4.63 -9.99
C PHE A 254 17.69 -5.82 -10.09
N PRO A 255 16.78 -6.08 -9.12
CA PRO A 255 15.74 -7.12 -9.28
C PRO A 255 14.68 -6.84 -10.36
N LEU A 256 14.59 -5.60 -10.85
CA LEU A 256 13.64 -5.15 -11.88
C LEU A 256 14.29 -4.97 -13.26
N PHE A 257 15.63 -4.82 -13.29
CA PHE A 257 16.42 -4.59 -14.51
C PHE A 257 16.24 -5.71 -15.54
N GLN A 258 15.96 -5.30 -16.78
CA GLN A 258 16.10 -6.12 -17.97
C GLN A 258 17.58 -6.18 -18.41
N THR A 259 17.91 -7.09 -19.33
CA THR A 259 19.29 -7.24 -19.84
C THR A 259 19.85 -5.92 -20.41
N SER A 260 19.03 -5.12 -21.09
CA SER A 260 19.37 -3.79 -21.61
C SER A 260 19.92 -2.83 -20.56
N ASP A 261 19.39 -2.92 -19.34
CA ASP A 261 19.65 -1.96 -18.27
C ASP A 261 20.99 -2.32 -17.61
N TYR A 262 21.29 -3.63 -17.54
CA TYR A 262 22.63 -4.12 -17.23
C TYR A 262 23.66 -3.75 -18.32
N GLU A 263 23.30 -3.78 -19.61
CA GLU A 263 24.19 -3.30 -20.67
C GLU A 263 24.49 -1.80 -20.54
N LEU A 264 23.47 -0.96 -20.40
CA LEU A 264 23.62 0.50 -20.20
C LEU A 264 24.50 0.83 -18.99
N TRP A 265 24.18 0.29 -17.81
CA TRP A 265 24.91 0.65 -16.60
C TRP A 265 26.32 0.07 -16.55
N PHE A 266 26.53 -1.21 -16.87
CA PHE A 266 27.84 -1.84 -16.73
C PHE A 266 28.76 -1.66 -17.96
N GLN A 267 28.22 -1.35 -19.14
CA GLN A 267 29.02 -1.22 -20.38
C GLN A 267 29.13 0.22 -20.89
N ILE A 268 28.33 1.17 -20.35
CA ILE A 268 28.42 2.60 -20.68
C ILE A 268 28.65 3.42 -19.39
N ASN A 269 27.63 3.60 -18.56
CA ASN A 269 27.63 4.66 -17.53
C ASN A 269 28.70 4.46 -16.43
N LEU A 270 28.95 3.23 -15.99
CA LEU A 270 29.92 2.94 -14.92
C LEU A 270 31.38 2.84 -15.39
N VAL A 271 31.67 2.85 -16.70
CA VAL A 271 33.00 2.46 -17.24
C VAL A 271 34.15 3.28 -16.64
N VAL A 272 33.97 4.59 -16.49
CA VAL A 272 34.98 5.52 -15.91
C VAL A 272 35.25 5.29 -14.41
N LEU A 273 34.41 4.46 -13.77
CA LEU A 273 34.41 4.13 -12.33
C LEU A 273 34.83 2.69 -12.04
N LEU A 274 34.65 1.75 -12.98
CA LEU A 274 34.89 0.30 -12.78
C LEU A 274 36.34 -0.05 -12.38
N ALA A 275 37.29 0.87 -12.57
CA ALA A 275 38.64 0.82 -11.99
C ALA A 275 38.66 0.64 -10.45
N SER A 276 37.55 0.93 -9.76
CA SER A 276 37.40 0.77 -8.30
C SER A 276 36.55 -0.44 -7.88
N PHE A 277 36.08 -1.26 -8.82
CA PHE A 277 35.23 -2.43 -8.53
C PHE A 277 36.05 -3.56 -7.88
N ARG A 278 35.52 -4.19 -6.83
CA ARG A 278 36.19 -5.23 -6.00
C ARG A 278 35.23 -6.33 -5.59
N PRO A 279 35.67 -7.53 -5.15
CA PRO A 279 34.77 -8.64 -4.83
C PRO A 279 33.69 -8.31 -3.80
N SER A 280 33.99 -7.46 -2.81
CA SER A 280 33.02 -6.97 -1.82
C SER A 280 31.82 -6.21 -2.41
N VAL A 281 31.91 -5.76 -3.66
CA VAL A 281 30.86 -5.05 -4.41
C VAL A 281 29.88 -6.03 -5.07
N LEU A 282 30.28 -7.29 -5.31
CA LEU A 282 29.43 -8.32 -5.91
C LEU A 282 28.18 -8.62 -5.08
N VAL A 283 28.23 -8.43 -3.76
CA VAL A 283 27.11 -8.66 -2.82
C VAL A 283 25.90 -7.76 -3.15
N VAL A 284 26.10 -6.68 -3.89
CA VAL A 284 25.04 -5.77 -4.36
C VAL A 284 24.32 -6.34 -5.59
N ILE A 285 24.95 -7.24 -6.35
CA ILE A 285 24.37 -7.86 -7.55
C ILE A 285 23.48 -9.05 -7.13
N PRO A 286 22.23 -9.18 -7.64
CA PRO A 286 21.36 -10.29 -7.29
C PRO A 286 21.96 -11.66 -7.61
N ALA A 287 21.78 -12.63 -6.72
CA ALA A 287 22.19 -14.02 -6.95
C ALA A 287 21.26 -14.80 -7.91
N ASN A 288 20.11 -14.21 -8.27
CA ASN A 288 19.06 -14.82 -9.11
C ASN A 288 18.86 -14.03 -10.41
N LEU A 289 19.95 -13.79 -11.16
CA LEU A 289 19.89 -13.18 -12.50
C LEU A 289 19.53 -14.22 -13.57
N THR A 290 18.96 -13.74 -14.68
CA THR A 290 18.94 -14.49 -15.93
C THR A 290 20.37 -14.65 -16.48
N CYS A 291 20.60 -15.66 -17.32
CA CYS A 291 21.91 -15.86 -17.95
C CYS A 291 22.34 -14.63 -18.77
N ASP A 292 21.42 -14.02 -19.51
CA ASP A 292 21.71 -12.88 -20.37
C ASP A 292 22.07 -11.62 -19.56
N SER A 293 21.35 -11.32 -18.47
CA SER A 293 21.68 -10.21 -17.57
C SER A 293 23.00 -10.42 -16.82
N TYR A 294 23.28 -11.68 -16.46
CA TYR A 294 24.53 -12.08 -15.83
C TYR A 294 25.74 -11.93 -16.79
N ASP A 295 25.60 -12.33 -18.05
CA ASP A 295 26.63 -12.13 -19.09
C ASP A 295 26.80 -10.65 -19.46
N ALA A 296 25.71 -9.86 -19.47
CA ALA A 296 25.75 -8.41 -19.68
C ALA A 296 26.60 -7.67 -18.62
N VAL A 297 26.51 -8.09 -17.36
CA VAL A 297 27.37 -7.61 -16.26
C VAL A 297 28.83 -8.01 -16.50
N LEU A 298 29.10 -9.29 -16.75
CA LEU A 298 30.47 -9.79 -16.97
C LEU A 298 31.17 -9.07 -18.12
N LYS A 299 30.46 -8.88 -19.24
CA LYS A 299 30.90 -8.15 -20.44
C LYS A 299 31.35 -6.71 -20.12
N GLY A 300 30.62 -6.00 -19.25
CA GLY A 300 31.00 -4.66 -18.79
C GLY A 300 32.28 -4.64 -17.95
N LEU A 301 32.39 -5.57 -16.99
CA LEU A 301 33.58 -5.72 -16.16
C LEU A 301 34.83 -6.11 -16.98
N GLU A 302 34.68 -6.99 -17.98
CA GLU A 302 35.76 -7.39 -18.89
C GLU A 302 36.16 -6.27 -19.86
N ASN A 303 35.21 -5.50 -20.39
CA ASN A 303 35.48 -4.33 -21.25
C ASN A 303 36.29 -3.25 -20.50
N ALA A 304 35.89 -2.89 -19.28
CA ALA A 304 36.63 -1.92 -18.48
C ALA A 304 38.05 -2.42 -18.15
N LEU A 305 38.20 -3.70 -17.80
CA LEU A 305 39.51 -4.31 -17.51
C LEU A 305 40.49 -4.23 -18.69
N ALA A 306 40.00 -4.20 -19.93
CA ALA A 306 40.83 -4.10 -21.13
C ALA A 306 41.43 -2.70 -21.39
N VAL A 307 40.84 -1.63 -20.82
CA VAL A 307 41.24 -0.22 -21.06
C VAL A 307 42.14 0.33 -19.93
N LEU A 308 42.13 -0.30 -18.75
CA LEU A 308 42.80 0.24 -17.57
C LEU A 308 44.35 0.18 -17.62
N PRO A 309 45.06 1.18 -17.08
CA PRO A 309 46.51 1.15 -16.94
C PRO A 309 47.01 -0.06 -16.14
N SER A 310 48.21 -0.54 -16.49
CA SER A 310 48.83 -1.72 -15.91
C SER A 310 49.02 -1.60 -14.39
N GLY A 311 48.32 -2.46 -13.64
CA GLY A 311 48.34 -2.50 -12.18
C GLY A 311 47.07 -1.99 -11.49
N ILE A 312 46.17 -1.30 -12.19
CA ILE A 312 44.94 -0.76 -11.59
C ILE A 312 43.80 -1.80 -11.51
N GLY A 313 43.62 -2.63 -12.54
CA GLY A 313 42.49 -3.57 -12.65
C GLY A 313 42.57 -4.89 -11.85
N VAL A 314 43.37 -4.98 -10.78
CA VAL A 314 43.61 -6.25 -10.05
C VAL A 314 42.36 -6.75 -9.32
N GLU A 315 41.67 -5.87 -8.60
CA GLU A 315 40.45 -6.19 -7.83
C GLU A 315 39.25 -6.55 -8.73
N LEU A 316 39.10 -5.79 -9.83
CA LEU A 316 38.11 -6.03 -10.88
C LEU A 316 38.23 -7.45 -11.45
N LYS A 317 39.47 -7.89 -11.71
CA LYS A 317 39.76 -9.26 -12.18
C LYS A 317 39.41 -10.35 -11.17
N SER A 318 39.55 -10.09 -9.85
CA SER A 318 39.13 -11.05 -8.82
C SER A 318 37.59 -11.19 -8.80
N SER A 319 36.89 -10.07 -8.96
CA SER A 319 35.42 -10.02 -8.92
C SER A 319 34.76 -10.90 -9.99
N ILE A 320 35.33 -10.93 -11.21
CA ILE A 320 34.87 -11.75 -12.34
C ILE A 320 34.94 -13.26 -12.04
N GLY A 321 35.78 -13.69 -11.09
CA GLY A 321 35.95 -15.10 -10.73
C GLY A 321 34.87 -15.67 -9.80
N GLU A 322 34.34 -14.88 -8.87
CA GLU A 322 33.46 -15.38 -7.80
C GLU A 322 32.00 -15.63 -8.24
N LEU A 323 31.53 -14.90 -9.26
CA LEU A 323 30.14 -14.92 -9.75
C LEU A 323 29.61 -16.31 -10.25
N ARG A 324 30.49 -17.25 -10.61
CA ARG A 324 30.19 -18.40 -11.49
C ARG A 324 29.63 -19.68 -10.78
N GLN A 325 28.58 -19.61 -9.91
CA GLN A 325 28.28 -20.68 -8.90
C GLN A 325 26.89 -21.43 -8.82
N SER A 326 25.92 -21.13 -7.91
CA SER A 326 25.07 -22.19 -7.24
C SER A 326 23.55 -21.94 -6.92
N ALA A 327 22.67 -22.99 -6.93
CA ALA A 327 21.22 -22.96 -6.53
C ALA A 327 20.54 -24.36 -6.19
N PRO A 328 19.61 -24.52 -5.17
CA PRO A 328 18.83 -25.80 -4.85
C PRO A 328 17.39 -25.77 -4.11
N GLU A 329 16.78 -26.94 -3.67
CA GLU A 329 15.35 -27.16 -3.12
C GLU A 329 15.07 -28.45 -2.19
N GLU A 330 13.94 -28.62 -1.39
CA GLU A 330 13.47 -29.84 -0.59
C GLU A 330 11.97 -29.87 -0.01
N VAL A 331 11.25 -31.04 0.23
CA VAL A 331 9.81 -31.20 0.76
C VAL A 331 9.35 -32.59 1.41
N ARG A 332 8.48 -32.70 2.49
CA ARG A 332 7.56 -33.89 2.90
C ARG A 332 6.60 -33.75 4.17
N LEU A 333 5.65 -34.70 4.47
CA LEU A 333 4.70 -34.65 5.65
C LEU A 333 4.30 -35.96 6.47
N CYS A 334 3.32 -36.78 6.04
CA CYS A 334 2.44 -37.61 6.93
C CYS A 334 3.02 -38.86 7.66
N GLU A 335 4.34 -39.04 7.75
CA GLU A 335 4.97 -40.26 8.31
C GLU A 335 5.21 -40.18 9.85
N SER A 336 4.71 -39.13 10.51
CA SER A 336 5.16 -38.66 11.83
C SER A 336 4.17 -38.80 13.00
N VAL A 337 2.89 -39.08 12.76
CA VAL A 337 1.86 -39.07 13.82
C VAL A 337 1.84 -40.39 14.59
N ASN A 338 2.25 -40.34 15.87
CA ASN A 338 2.28 -41.49 16.76
C ASN A 338 0.84 -41.91 17.17
N ARG A 339 0.54 -43.21 17.18
CA ARG A 339 -0.83 -43.74 17.26
C ARG A 339 -1.28 -44.23 18.64
N ASP A 340 -0.35 -44.36 19.59
CA ASP A 340 -0.59 -45.11 20.84
C ASP A 340 -1.24 -44.28 21.98
N GLY A 341 -1.51 -42.98 21.76
CA GLY A 341 -2.05 -42.09 22.80
C GLY A 341 -3.53 -42.31 23.11
N LEU A 342 -4.37 -42.39 22.07
CA LEU A 342 -5.82 -42.50 22.19
C LEU A 342 -6.27 -43.97 22.21
N GLY A 343 -6.63 -44.47 23.40
CA GLY A 343 -7.03 -45.86 23.63
C GLY A 343 -8.33 -46.30 22.93
N SER A 344 -8.76 -47.54 23.14
CA SER A 344 -9.87 -48.18 22.41
C SER A 344 -11.29 -47.83 22.91
N GLN A 345 -11.44 -46.81 23.75
CA GLN A 345 -12.72 -46.36 24.32
C GLN A 345 -12.84 -44.84 24.23
N VAL A 346 -14.08 -44.34 24.12
CA VAL A 346 -14.37 -42.89 24.14
C VAL A 346 -13.93 -42.30 25.48
N PRO A 347 -13.10 -41.23 25.51
CA PRO A 347 -12.77 -40.52 26.75
C PRO A 347 -14.03 -39.99 27.45
N SER A 348 -13.98 -39.84 28.77
CA SER A 348 -15.00 -39.10 29.50
C SER A 348 -15.04 -37.63 29.04
N SER A 349 -16.21 -36.98 29.11
CA SER A 349 -16.42 -35.68 28.44
C SER A 349 -15.54 -34.54 28.99
N ASP A 350 -15.01 -34.68 30.20
CA ASP A 350 -14.00 -33.81 30.82
C ASP A 350 -12.59 -33.97 30.21
N ARG A 351 -12.32 -35.08 29.51
CA ARG A 351 -11.03 -35.47 28.92
C ARG A 351 -11.00 -35.49 27.39
N LEU A 352 -12.10 -35.15 26.73
CA LEU A 352 -12.14 -35.12 25.26
C LEU A 352 -11.12 -34.13 24.67
N CYS A 353 -10.84 -33.04 25.37
CA CYS A 353 -9.86 -32.03 24.96
C CYS A 353 -8.39 -32.40 25.25
N ASP A 354 -8.11 -33.57 25.84
CA ASP A 354 -6.73 -34.03 26.10
C ASP A 354 -5.98 -34.42 24.81
N PHE A 355 -6.70 -34.67 23.71
CA PHE A 355 -6.19 -35.29 22.49
C PHE A 355 -6.38 -34.42 21.24
N GLY A 356 -5.46 -34.52 20.29
CA GLY A 356 -5.51 -33.81 19.01
C GLY A 356 -6.52 -34.41 18.02
N ILE A 357 -7.06 -33.59 17.12
CA ILE A 357 -8.01 -34.06 16.09
C ILE A 357 -7.37 -35.07 15.15
N SER A 358 -6.06 -34.96 14.85
CA SER A 358 -5.31 -36.00 14.12
C SER A 358 -5.32 -37.36 14.82
N GLU A 359 -5.34 -37.42 16.15
CA GLU A 359 -5.43 -38.68 16.90
C GLU A 359 -6.84 -39.30 16.78
N TYR A 360 -7.89 -38.49 16.95
CA TYR A 360 -9.27 -38.93 16.69
C TYR A 360 -9.48 -39.36 15.23
N ALA A 361 -8.93 -38.61 14.27
CA ALA A 361 -8.97 -38.91 12.84
C ALA A 361 -8.25 -40.22 12.50
N CYS A 362 -7.11 -40.52 13.14
CA CYS A 362 -6.40 -41.79 12.95
C CYS A 362 -6.99 -42.97 13.76
N SER A 363 -7.71 -42.71 14.86
CA SER A 363 -8.29 -43.75 15.74
C SER A 363 -9.61 -44.34 15.21
N SER A 364 -9.99 -45.52 15.72
CA SER A 364 -11.30 -46.13 15.53
C SER A 364 -12.39 -45.55 16.45
N VAL A 365 -12.00 -44.83 17.52
CA VAL A 365 -12.94 -44.31 18.53
C VAL A 365 -13.89 -43.24 17.98
N ALA A 366 -13.48 -42.47 16.95
CA ALA A 366 -14.27 -41.35 16.45
C ALA A 366 -15.69 -41.74 15.98
N SER A 367 -15.88 -42.93 15.42
CA SER A 367 -17.22 -43.41 15.00
C SER A 367 -18.17 -43.77 16.16
N SER A 368 -17.71 -43.70 17.41
CA SER A 368 -18.51 -43.96 18.62
C SER A 368 -18.82 -42.70 19.43
N LEU A 369 -18.41 -41.52 18.97
CA LEU A 369 -18.70 -40.23 19.62
C LEU A 369 -20.17 -39.85 19.47
N SER A 370 -20.77 -39.29 20.52
CA SER A 370 -22.10 -38.68 20.45
C SER A 370 -22.05 -37.27 19.84
N SER A 371 -23.22 -36.71 19.53
CA SER A 371 -23.33 -35.29 19.15
C SER A 371 -22.91 -34.35 20.28
N GLY A 372 -23.03 -34.75 21.54
CA GLY A 372 -22.54 -34.00 22.70
C GLY A 372 -21.02 -33.95 22.74
N ASP A 373 -20.36 -35.11 22.60
CA ASP A 373 -18.89 -35.21 22.57
C ASP A 373 -18.30 -34.41 21.41
N LEU A 374 -18.98 -34.41 20.25
CA LEU A 374 -18.58 -33.60 19.10
C LEU A 374 -18.72 -32.08 19.33
N VAL A 375 -19.76 -31.63 20.05
CA VAL A 375 -19.86 -30.24 20.52
C VAL A 375 -18.76 -29.90 21.52
N THR A 376 -18.39 -30.83 22.42
CA THR A 376 -17.25 -30.65 23.32
C THR A 376 -15.94 -30.50 22.54
N LEU A 377 -15.69 -31.35 21.54
CA LEU A 377 -14.48 -31.27 20.70
C LEU A 377 -14.40 -29.96 19.90
N LEU A 378 -15.52 -29.50 19.33
CA LEU A 378 -15.61 -28.18 18.67
C LEU A 378 -15.45 -27.00 19.67
N THR A 379 -15.66 -27.22 20.97
CA THR A 379 -15.47 -26.23 22.03
C THR A 379 -14.18 -26.41 22.84
N CYS A 380 -13.25 -27.28 22.44
CA CYS A 380 -11.91 -27.33 23.04
C CYS A 380 -11.11 -26.04 22.74
N LYS A 381 -10.21 -25.64 23.64
CA LYS A 381 -9.17 -24.63 23.34
C LYS A 381 -7.90 -25.37 22.89
N GLN A 382 -7.73 -25.62 21.60
CA GLN A 382 -6.57 -26.38 21.09
C GLN A 382 -5.25 -25.60 21.27
N PRO A 383 -4.19 -26.23 21.81
CA PRO A 383 -2.84 -25.63 21.85
C PRO A 383 -1.96 -25.92 20.62
N ASN A 384 -2.37 -26.84 19.73
CA ASN A 384 -1.49 -27.40 18.68
C ASN A 384 -1.89 -26.94 17.26
N SER A 385 -1.18 -25.92 16.76
CA SER A 385 -1.33 -25.27 15.45
C SER A 385 -0.89 -26.12 14.24
N THR A 386 -1.10 -27.44 14.27
CA THR A 386 -0.60 -28.39 13.26
C THR A 386 -1.67 -29.37 12.75
N THR A 387 -2.95 -29.14 13.05
CA THR A 387 -4.08 -29.92 12.52
C THR A 387 -4.51 -29.39 11.15
N GLY A 388 -3.85 -29.82 10.08
CA GLY A 388 -4.26 -29.47 8.71
C GLY A 388 -5.64 -30.04 8.32
N ALA A 389 -6.27 -29.44 7.31
CA ALA A 389 -7.64 -29.76 6.85
C ALA A 389 -7.94 -31.26 6.67
N GLU A 390 -7.00 -32.04 6.14
CA GLU A 390 -7.15 -33.50 5.95
C GLU A 390 -7.45 -34.28 7.25
N ALA A 391 -6.97 -33.81 8.41
CA ALA A 391 -7.30 -34.41 9.70
C ALA A 391 -8.75 -34.14 10.12
N TRP A 392 -9.23 -32.89 9.98
CA TRP A 392 -10.61 -32.51 10.24
C TRP A 392 -11.60 -33.24 9.30
N LYS A 393 -11.23 -33.35 8.03
CA LYS A 393 -11.95 -34.08 6.97
C LYS A 393 -12.11 -35.56 7.28
N LEU A 394 -11.00 -36.26 7.59
CA LEU A 394 -11.02 -37.67 7.99
C LEU A 394 -11.80 -37.89 9.30
N PHE A 395 -11.75 -36.93 10.23
CA PHE A 395 -12.56 -36.96 11.46
C PHE A 395 -14.06 -36.81 11.16
N PHE A 396 -14.49 -35.79 10.40
CA PHE A 396 -15.91 -35.58 10.09
C PHE A 396 -16.53 -36.68 9.22
N GLN A 397 -15.74 -37.36 8.37
CA GLN A 397 -16.20 -38.59 7.69
C GLN A 397 -16.61 -39.68 8.70
N LYS A 398 -15.90 -39.82 9.84
CA LYS A 398 -16.20 -40.83 10.87
C LYS A 398 -17.38 -40.45 11.77
N VAL A 399 -17.60 -39.15 12.05
CA VAL A 399 -18.74 -38.65 12.85
C VAL A 399 -19.94 -38.20 12.01
N ALA A 400 -19.98 -38.48 10.70
CA ALA A 400 -20.96 -37.95 9.75
C ALA A 400 -22.44 -38.23 10.10
N GLY A 401 -22.72 -39.25 10.93
CA GLY A 401 -24.06 -39.59 11.43
C GLY A 401 -24.54 -38.74 12.62
N VAL A 402 -23.65 -38.12 13.39
CA VAL A 402 -23.99 -37.22 14.51
C VAL A 402 -23.71 -35.74 14.21
N LEU A 403 -22.91 -35.47 13.17
CA LEU A 403 -22.44 -34.14 12.76
C LEU A 403 -23.56 -33.08 12.65
N GLU A 404 -24.68 -33.40 11.99
CA GLU A 404 -25.76 -32.42 11.78
C GLU A 404 -26.45 -32.00 13.08
N VAL A 405 -26.59 -32.93 14.04
CA VAL A 405 -27.15 -32.65 15.37
C VAL A 405 -26.16 -31.83 16.19
N ALA A 406 -24.86 -32.16 16.11
CA ALA A 406 -23.80 -31.43 16.80
C ALA A 406 -23.68 -29.98 16.28
N LEU A 407 -23.68 -29.75 14.96
CA LEU A 407 -23.63 -28.40 14.39
C LEU A 407 -24.88 -27.57 14.76
N SER A 408 -26.07 -28.20 14.76
CA SER A 408 -27.30 -27.55 15.23
C SER A 408 -27.21 -27.15 16.71
N ALA A 409 -26.65 -27.99 17.59
CA ALA A 409 -26.44 -27.64 19.00
C ALA A 409 -25.35 -26.56 19.17
N TYR A 410 -24.20 -26.71 18.51
CA TYR A 410 -23.08 -25.77 18.55
C TYR A 410 -23.49 -24.35 18.13
N SER A 411 -24.33 -24.22 17.10
CA SER A 411 -24.82 -22.91 16.61
C SER A 411 -25.65 -22.10 17.62
N SER A 412 -26.09 -22.72 18.71
CA SER A 412 -26.82 -22.09 19.82
C SER A 412 -25.92 -21.67 20.99
N THR A 413 -24.64 -22.07 21.00
CA THR A 413 -23.68 -21.67 22.05
C THR A 413 -23.22 -20.23 21.86
N ASN A 414 -22.86 -19.54 22.95
CA ASN A 414 -22.31 -18.19 22.87
C ASN A 414 -20.78 -18.26 22.66
N LEU A 415 -20.29 -17.60 21.61
CA LEU A 415 -18.94 -17.79 21.07
C LEU A 415 -18.14 -16.49 20.96
N SER A 416 -18.55 -15.42 21.66
CA SER A 416 -18.01 -14.04 21.54
C SER A 416 -16.49 -13.90 21.64
N ASP A 417 -15.80 -14.81 22.34
CA ASP A 417 -14.35 -14.76 22.59
C ASP A 417 -13.56 -15.81 21.78
N ARG A 418 -14.06 -16.25 20.61
CA ARG A 418 -13.38 -17.26 19.76
C ARG A 418 -13.29 -16.85 18.29
N GLN A 419 -12.08 -17.01 17.75
CA GLN A 419 -11.88 -17.12 16.30
C GLN A 419 -12.33 -18.51 15.82
N PRO A 420 -13.09 -18.62 14.73
CA PRO A 420 -13.40 -19.90 14.10
C PRO A 420 -12.20 -20.43 13.31
N GLU A 421 -12.00 -21.75 13.34
CA GLU A 421 -10.93 -22.46 12.63
C GLU A 421 -11.35 -22.72 11.18
N PRO A 422 -10.66 -22.19 10.15
CA PRO A 422 -11.10 -22.30 8.75
C PRO A 422 -11.19 -23.77 8.28
N HIS A 423 -10.22 -24.59 8.68
CA HIS A 423 -10.15 -26.01 8.33
C HIS A 423 -11.36 -26.84 8.81
N VAL A 424 -12.11 -26.35 9.79
CA VAL A 424 -13.37 -26.97 10.22
C VAL A 424 -14.46 -26.75 9.17
N LEU A 425 -14.59 -25.55 8.61
CA LEU A 425 -15.60 -25.25 7.61
C LEU A 425 -15.29 -25.94 6.27
N ASP A 426 -14.02 -25.98 5.88
CA ASP A 426 -13.53 -26.71 4.69
C ASP A 426 -13.95 -28.18 4.74
N ALA A 427 -13.66 -28.84 5.86
CA ALA A 427 -13.96 -30.24 6.08
C ALA A 427 -15.47 -30.53 6.17
N ILE A 428 -16.28 -29.62 6.73
CA ILE A 428 -17.75 -29.71 6.69
C ILE A 428 -18.26 -29.50 5.25
N GLY A 429 -17.61 -28.62 4.49
CA GLY A 429 -17.85 -28.36 3.07
C GLY A 429 -17.73 -29.64 2.25
N GLU A 430 -16.58 -30.31 2.34
CA GLU A 430 -16.34 -31.58 1.64
C GLU A 430 -17.27 -32.72 2.09
N VAL A 431 -17.50 -32.88 3.39
CA VAL A 431 -18.27 -34.03 3.91
C VAL A 431 -19.79 -33.86 3.74
N LYS A 432 -20.32 -32.62 3.76
CA LYS A 432 -21.77 -32.36 3.69
C LYS A 432 -22.18 -31.43 2.55
N VAL A 433 -21.65 -30.21 2.48
CA VAL A 433 -22.16 -29.16 1.57
C VAL A 433 -21.98 -29.54 0.10
N ASN A 434 -20.85 -30.17 -0.24
CA ASN A 434 -20.56 -30.65 -1.59
C ASN A 434 -21.49 -31.80 -2.05
N ASN A 435 -22.21 -32.43 -1.13
CA ASN A 435 -23.09 -33.57 -1.40
C ASN A 435 -24.60 -33.20 -1.41
N PHE A 436 -24.95 -31.90 -1.36
CA PHE A 436 -26.33 -31.46 -1.47
C PHE A 436 -26.90 -31.70 -2.88
N SER A 437 -28.14 -32.19 -2.97
CA SER A 437 -28.83 -32.38 -4.25
C SER A 437 -29.22 -31.05 -4.90
N ALA A 438 -29.44 -31.05 -6.22
CA ALA A 438 -29.99 -29.88 -6.93
C ALA A 438 -31.34 -29.38 -6.35
N THR A 439 -32.15 -30.29 -5.79
CA THR A 439 -33.39 -29.93 -5.09
C THR A 439 -33.15 -29.30 -3.71
N GLN A 440 -32.08 -29.68 -3.01
CA GLN A 440 -31.67 -29.06 -1.75
C GLN A 440 -31.02 -27.69 -1.96
N LEU A 441 -30.21 -27.55 -3.01
CA LEU A 441 -29.58 -26.28 -3.41
C LEU A 441 -30.59 -25.23 -3.88
N THR A 442 -31.82 -25.61 -4.23
CA THR A 442 -32.90 -24.69 -4.65
C THR A 442 -33.99 -24.49 -3.59
N ASP A 443 -33.91 -25.17 -2.44
CA ASP A 443 -34.82 -25.01 -1.31
C ASP A 443 -34.32 -23.91 -0.34
N VAL A 444 -34.99 -22.75 -0.39
CA VAL A 444 -34.77 -21.58 0.48
C VAL A 444 -34.76 -21.95 1.97
N SER A 445 -35.64 -22.87 2.40
CA SER A 445 -35.71 -23.29 3.80
C SER A 445 -34.54 -24.20 4.16
N PHE A 446 -34.18 -25.14 3.30
CA PHE A 446 -33.03 -26.03 3.53
C PHE A 446 -31.72 -25.25 3.62
N VAL A 447 -31.46 -24.35 2.66
CA VAL A 447 -30.25 -23.52 2.60
C VAL A 447 -30.19 -22.58 3.81
N ALA A 448 -31.30 -21.98 4.23
CA ALA A 448 -31.35 -21.14 5.43
C ALA A 448 -30.98 -21.91 6.72
N HIS A 449 -31.53 -23.12 6.92
CA HIS A 449 -31.19 -23.95 8.09
C HIS A 449 -29.70 -24.33 8.15
N TRP A 450 -29.05 -24.49 7.00
CA TRP A 450 -27.62 -24.72 6.93
C TRP A 450 -26.80 -23.46 7.15
N PHE A 451 -26.93 -22.43 6.31
CA PHE A 451 -26.03 -21.27 6.34
C PHE A 451 -26.37 -20.28 7.45
N GLN A 452 -27.65 -19.98 7.68
CA GLN A 452 -28.08 -19.07 8.75
C GLN A 452 -28.19 -19.77 10.11
N GLY A 453 -28.23 -21.10 10.13
CA GLY A 453 -28.23 -21.94 11.33
C GLY A 453 -26.90 -22.65 11.58
N ARG A 454 -26.76 -23.88 11.08
CA ARG A 454 -25.67 -24.83 11.42
C ARG A 454 -24.25 -24.31 11.19
N LEU A 455 -24.03 -23.63 10.06
CA LEU A 455 -22.71 -23.16 9.62
C LEU A 455 -22.39 -21.74 10.11
N ARG A 456 -23.39 -20.98 10.58
CA ARG A 456 -23.28 -19.58 11.01
C ARG A 456 -22.01 -19.29 11.84
N PRO A 457 -21.65 -20.07 12.87
CA PRO A 457 -20.46 -19.80 13.70
C PRO A 457 -19.12 -19.88 12.97
N PHE A 458 -19.05 -20.59 11.85
CA PHE A 458 -17.82 -20.86 11.10
C PHE A 458 -17.66 -19.94 9.89
N LEU A 459 -18.75 -19.32 9.42
CA LEU A 459 -18.74 -18.36 8.31
C LEU A 459 -17.70 -17.23 8.46
N PRO A 460 -17.37 -16.71 9.67
CA PRO A 460 -16.32 -15.69 9.81
C PRO A 460 -14.90 -16.12 9.42
N ALA A 461 -14.66 -17.40 9.12
CA ALA A 461 -13.37 -17.94 8.65
C ALA A 461 -13.55 -18.87 7.42
N ALA A 462 -14.45 -18.52 6.50
CA ALA A 462 -14.65 -19.32 5.28
C ALA A 462 -13.46 -19.19 4.32
N SER A 463 -12.74 -20.30 4.07
CA SER A 463 -11.58 -20.28 3.18
C SER A 463 -11.94 -19.94 1.73
N LYS A 464 -10.92 -19.51 0.97
CA LYS A 464 -10.98 -19.33 -0.49
C LYS A 464 -11.55 -20.57 -1.20
N ASP A 465 -11.07 -21.75 -0.83
CA ASP A 465 -11.45 -23.01 -1.49
C ASP A 465 -12.90 -23.39 -1.18
N PHE A 466 -13.36 -23.17 0.07
CA PHE A 466 -14.77 -23.35 0.44
C PHE A 466 -15.67 -22.38 -0.35
N LEU A 467 -15.30 -21.09 -0.41
CA LEU A 467 -16.07 -20.04 -1.09
C LEU A 467 -16.15 -20.26 -2.62
N SER A 468 -15.03 -20.60 -3.26
CA SER A 468 -14.95 -20.91 -4.68
C SER A 468 -15.71 -22.21 -5.03
N CYS A 469 -15.62 -23.23 -4.18
CA CYS A 469 -16.42 -24.45 -4.35
C CYS A 469 -17.92 -24.19 -4.13
N LEU A 470 -18.29 -23.15 -3.37
CA LEU A 470 -19.68 -22.77 -3.10
C LEU A 470 -20.31 -21.95 -4.25
N SER A 471 -19.56 -21.04 -4.87
CA SER A 471 -20.01 -20.30 -6.08
C SER A 471 -20.15 -21.21 -7.31
N SER A 472 -19.44 -22.35 -7.33
CA SER A 472 -19.62 -23.41 -8.33
C SER A 472 -20.93 -24.22 -8.19
N LYS A 473 -21.75 -24.01 -7.15
CA LYS A 473 -22.99 -24.77 -6.94
C LYS A 473 -24.17 -24.17 -7.70
N ASN A 474 -25.14 -24.99 -8.07
CA ASN A 474 -26.34 -24.54 -8.79
C ASN A 474 -27.44 -24.10 -7.80
N PHE A 475 -27.17 -23.02 -7.08
CA PHE A 475 -28.18 -22.28 -6.33
C PHE A 475 -29.17 -21.58 -7.28
N SER A 476 -30.39 -21.37 -6.83
CA SER A 476 -31.25 -20.32 -7.38
C SER A 476 -30.85 -18.95 -6.81
N CYS A 477 -31.22 -17.85 -7.47
CA CYS A 477 -30.97 -16.52 -6.92
C CYS A 477 -31.55 -16.33 -5.50
N ASP A 478 -32.73 -16.89 -5.22
CA ASP A 478 -33.33 -16.86 -3.88
C ASP A 478 -32.46 -17.57 -2.82
N THR A 479 -31.82 -18.69 -3.18
CA THR A 479 -30.96 -19.46 -2.25
C THR A 479 -29.55 -18.90 -2.16
N TYR A 480 -29.01 -18.37 -3.25
CA TYR A 480 -27.76 -17.58 -3.24
C TYR A 480 -27.88 -16.37 -2.30
N GLN A 481 -28.96 -15.58 -2.42
CA GLN A 481 -29.22 -14.41 -1.56
C GLN A 481 -29.35 -14.80 -0.07
N VAL A 482 -29.89 -15.99 0.25
CA VAL A 482 -29.90 -16.53 1.62
C VAL A 482 -28.48 -16.78 2.17
N VAL A 483 -27.54 -17.22 1.32
CA VAL A 483 -26.13 -17.42 1.69
C VAL A 483 -25.40 -16.07 1.84
N VAL A 484 -25.57 -15.13 0.90
CA VAL A 484 -25.03 -13.76 1.01
C VAL A 484 -25.53 -13.07 2.28
N GLN A 485 -26.81 -13.22 2.62
CA GLN A 485 -27.37 -12.71 3.87
C GLN A 485 -26.80 -13.42 5.12
N ALA A 486 -26.50 -14.72 5.04
CA ALA A 486 -25.87 -15.45 6.14
C ALA A 486 -24.46 -14.92 6.43
N LEU A 487 -23.67 -14.72 5.38
CA LEU A 487 -22.32 -14.16 5.43
C LEU A 487 -22.35 -12.70 5.89
N SER A 488 -23.27 -11.88 5.35
CA SER A 488 -23.39 -10.45 5.69
C SER A 488 -23.72 -10.23 7.16
N ARG A 489 -24.60 -11.06 7.74
CA ARG A 489 -24.89 -11.07 9.18
C ARG A 489 -23.70 -11.44 10.07
N GLN A 490 -22.59 -11.91 9.49
CA GLN A 490 -21.36 -12.28 10.19
C GLN A 490 -20.15 -11.40 9.76
N ALA A 491 -20.34 -10.43 8.86
CA ALA A 491 -19.26 -9.58 8.34
C ALA A 491 -18.54 -8.77 9.44
N SER A 492 -19.25 -8.35 10.50
CA SER A 492 -18.65 -7.67 11.66
C SER A 492 -17.74 -8.56 12.52
N LEU A 493 -17.68 -9.86 12.24
CA LEU A 493 -16.77 -10.84 12.86
C LEU A 493 -15.63 -11.26 11.92
N MET A 494 -15.61 -10.76 10.68
CA MET A 494 -14.60 -11.07 9.66
C MET A 494 -13.56 -9.95 9.58
N GLU A 495 -12.27 -10.30 9.51
CA GLU A 495 -11.23 -9.35 9.12
C GLU A 495 -11.42 -8.88 7.66
N VAL A 496 -10.89 -7.71 7.31
CA VAL A 496 -11.04 -7.10 5.96
C VAL A 496 -10.56 -8.04 4.85
N GLY A 497 -9.46 -8.77 5.07
CA GLY A 497 -8.99 -9.78 4.11
C GLY A 497 -9.98 -10.92 3.89
N GLN A 498 -10.64 -11.39 4.96
CA GLN A 498 -11.65 -12.44 4.89
C GLN A 498 -12.96 -11.95 4.23
N GLN A 499 -13.35 -10.70 4.45
CA GLN A 499 -14.49 -10.10 3.73
C GLN A 499 -14.20 -9.96 2.23
N ARG A 500 -12.97 -9.61 1.85
CA ARG A 500 -12.51 -9.59 0.45
C ARG A 500 -12.55 -10.98 -0.20
N LEU A 501 -12.21 -12.05 0.52
CA LEU A 501 -12.38 -13.43 0.01
C LEU A 501 -13.86 -13.76 -0.23
N VAL A 502 -14.77 -13.37 0.68
CA VAL A 502 -16.22 -13.59 0.49
C VAL A 502 -16.74 -12.83 -0.75
N PHE A 503 -16.25 -11.61 -0.97
CA PHE A 503 -16.55 -10.88 -2.20
C PHE A 503 -16.00 -11.59 -3.44
N ALA A 504 -14.68 -11.80 -3.51
CA ALA A 504 -14.01 -12.25 -4.72
C ALA A 504 -14.36 -13.70 -5.09
N ASP A 505 -14.27 -14.63 -4.12
CA ASP A 505 -14.35 -16.07 -4.37
C ASP A 505 -15.77 -16.65 -4.26
N PHE A 506 -16.73 -15.91 -3.68
CA PHE A 506 -18.14 -16.32 -3.67
C PHE A 506 -19.07 -15.37 -4.44
N VAL A 507 -19.17 -14.10 -4.02
CA VAL A 507 -20.16 -13.15 -4.59
C VAL A 507 -19.89 -12.88 -6.08
N LEU A 508 -18.67 -12.43 -6.40
CA LEU A 508 -18.30 -12.07 -7.77
C LEU A 508 -18.31 -13.31 -8.69
N LEU A 509 -17.71 -14.43 -8.25
CA LEU A 509 -17.69 -15.67 -9.03
C LEU A 509 -19.08 -16.26 -9.29
N PHE A 510 -20.04 -16.15 -8.35
CA PHE A 510 -21.39 -16.65 -8.59
C PHE A 510 -22.16 -15.74 -9.56
N LEU A 511 -22.13 -14.43 -9.35
CA LEU A 511 -22.90 -13.48 -10.17
C LEU A 511 -22.40 -13.39 -11.62
N SER A 512 -21.10 -13.65 -11.85
CA SER A 512 -20.47 -13.64 -13.18
C SER A 512 -20.81 -14.87 -14.05
N ARG A 513 -21.63 -15.82 -13.56
CA ARG A 513 -21.95 -17.05 -14.29
C ARG A 513 -23.03 -16.84 -15.34
N ASP A 514 -22.71 -17.20 -16.58
CA ASP A 514 -23.60 -17.20 -17.75
C ASP A 514 -24.42 -18.50 -17.91
N ASP A 515 -24.03 -19.59 -17.23
CA ASP A 515 -24.74 -20.88 -17.26
C ASP A 515 -26.02 -20.93 -16.41
N LEU A 516 -26.30 -19.86 -15.65
CA LEU A 516 -27.48 -19.72 -14.80
C LEU A 516 -28.71 -19.20 -15.56
N ALA A 517 -29.91 -19.52 -15.07
CA ALA A 517 -31.17 -19.10 -15.69
C ALA A 517 -31.54 -17.61 -15.45
N ASP A 518 -30.85 -16.93 -14.52
CA ASP A 518 -30.96 -15.51 -14.22
C ASP A 518 -29.54 -14.99 -13.86
N PRO A 519 -28.64 -14.82 -14.85
CA PRO A 519 -27.27 -14.32 -14.63
C PRO A 519 -27.27 -12.98 -13.89
N ALA A 520 -26.32 -12.79 -12.98
CA ALA A 520 -26.28 -11.66 -12.04
C ALA A 520 -27.55 -11.44 -11.18
N CYS A 521 -28.52 -12.37 -11.17
CA CYS A 521 -29.73 -12.35 -10.34
C CYS A 521 -30.54 -11.05 -10.44
N LEU A 522 -30.96 -10.73 -11.67
CA LEU A 522 -31.62 -9.48 -12.05
C LEU A 522 -33.15 -9.57 -11.92
N ALA A 523 -33.75 -10.73 -12.25
CA ALA A 523 -35.19 -10.83 -12.57
C ALA A 523 -36.17 -10.58 -11.39
N LYS A 524 -35.68 -10.51 -10.15
CA LYS A 524 -36.48 -10.20 -8.93
C LYS A 524 -36.04 -8.92 -8.21
N THR A 525 -35.46 -7.98 -8.96
CA THR A 525 -34.98 -6.71 -8.41
C THR A 525 -35.80 -5.52 -8.93
N THR A 526 -35.99 -4.51 -8.08
CA THR A 526 -36.87 -3.35 -8.36
C THR A 526 -36.10 -2.06 -8.66
N SER A 527 -34.82 -2.00 -8.28
CA SER A 527 -33.90 -0.89 -8.54
C SER A 527 -32.47 -1.38 -8.46
N SER A 528 -31.53 -0.53 -8.89
CA SER A 528 -30.09 -0.79 -8.77
C SER A 528 -29.64 -0.94 -7.31
N ALA A 529 -30.27 -0.20 -6.39
CA ALA A 529 -30.08 -0.28 -4.95
C ALA A 529 -30.58 -1.62 -4.36
N ASP A 530 -31.80 -2.03 -4.72
CA ASP A 530 -32.41 -3.31 -4.29
C ASP A 530 -31.65 -4.53 -4.84
N TRP A 531 -31.09 -4.42 -6.05
CA TRP A 531 -30.16 -5.42 -6.61
C TRP A 531 -28.85 -5.52 -5.83
N LEU A 532 -28.22 -4.39 -5.51
CA LEU A 532 -26.95 -4.33 -4.77
C LEU A 532 -27.10 -4.90 -3.35
N GLU A 533 -28.15 -4.50 -2.61
CA GLU A 533 -28.43 -4.98 -1.26
C GLU A 533 -28.65 -6.50 -1.24
N LYS A 534 -29.49 -7.03 -2.13
CA LYS A 534 -29.80 -8.46 -2.18
C LYS A 534 -28.61 -9.33 -2.57
N ASN A 535 -27.88 -8.93 -3.62
CA ASN A 535 -26.90 -9.81 -4.26
C ASN A 535 -25.47 -9.67 -3.69
N PHE A 536 -25.15 -8.58 -3.00
CA PHE A 536 -23.83 -8.35 -2.39
C PHE A 536 -23.90 -8.16 -0.87
N GLY A 537 -25.00 -7.62 -0.34
CA GLY A 537 -25.16 -7.33 1.09
C GLY A 537 -24.01 -6.47 1.64
N ASN A 538 -23.43 -6.86 2.77
CA ASN A 538 -22.31 -6.13 3.39
C ASN A 538 -21.00 -6.18 2.57
N PHE A 539 -20.94 -7.00 1.51
CA PHE A 539 -19.74 -7.14 0.66
C PHE A 539 -19.77 -6.25 -0.58
N SER A 540 -20.84 -5.44 -0.75
CA SER A 540 -20.97 -4.47 -1.85
C SER A 540 -19.77 -3.53 -1.94
N VAL A 541 -19.21 -3.12 -0.79
CA VAL A 541 -18.10 -2.16 -0.66
C VAL A 541 -16.77 -2.62 -1.28
N TYR A 542 -16.66 -3.89 -1.67
CA TYR A 542 -15.47 -4.46 -2.31
C TYR A 542 -15.60 -4.60 -3.84
N ALA A 543 -16.78 -4.33 -4.40
CA ALA A 543 -17.00 -4.34 -5.85
C ALA A 543 -16.61 -2.99 -6.46
N THR A 544 -15.84 -3.01 -7.56
CA THR A 544 -15.63 -1.81 -8.36
C THR A 544 -16.89 -1.47 -9.15
N LEU A 545 -17.09 -0.20 -9.50
CA LEU A 545 -18.23 0.22 -10.30
C LEU A 545 -18.25 -0.44 -11.69
N GLU A 546 -17.07 -0.70 -12.28
CA GLU A 546 -16.95 -1.45 -13.54
C GLU A 546 -17.50 -2.87 -13.41
N GLN A 547 -17.22 -3.57 -12.30
CA GLN A 547 -17.77 -4.90 -12.02
C GLN A 547 -19.31 -4.84 -11.84
N LEU A 548 -19.82 -3.84 -11.13
CA LEU A 548 -21.27 -3.65 -10.94
C LEU A 548 -21.99 -3.38 -12.28
N GLN A 549 -21.42 -2.54 -13.15
CA GLN A 549 -21.96 -2.24 -14.48
C GLN A 549 -21.84 -3.42 -15.47
N THR A 550 -20.78 -4.23 -15.35
CA THR A 550 -20.60 -5.45 -16.14
C THR A 550 -21.63 -6.51 -15.78
N LEU A 551 -21.95 -6.66 -14.48
CA LEU A 551 -22.97 -7.59 -14.00
C LEU A 551 -24.40 -7.08 -14.24
N ASN A 552 -24.62 -5.76 -14.18
CA ASN A 552 -25.91 -5.14 -14.39
C ASN A 552 -25.79 -3.93 -15.32
N ALA A 553 -26.02 -4.15 -16.62
CA ALA A 553 -25.94 -3.11 -17.65
C ALA A 553 -26.96 -1.95 -17.49
N ASN A 554 -27.92 -2.06 -16.57
CA ASN A 554 -28.86 -1.00 -16.20
C ASN A 554 -28.52 -0.35 -14.84
N PHE A 555 -27.33 -0.60 -14.28
CA PHE A 555 -26.95 -0.11 -12.95
C PHE A 555 -26.83 1.43 -12.91
N SER A 556 -27.78 2.04 -12.21
CA SER A 556 -27.84 3.48 -11.96
C SER A 556 -27.14 3.82 -10.64
N SER A 557 -25.87 4.21 -10.74
CA SER A 557 -25.03 4.54 -9.59
C SER A 557 -25.54 5.76 -8.83
N PHE A 558 -26.12 6.75 -9.52
CA PHE A 558 -26.68 7.96 -8.89
C PHE A 558 -28.01 7.71 -8.17
N GLU A 559 -28.82 6.72 -8.59
CA GLU A 559 -29.99 6.27 -7.81
C GLU A 559 -29.60 5.39 -6.62
N SER A 560 -28.43 4.77 -6.67
CA SER A 560 -27.89 3.87 -5.63
C SER A 560 -26.92 4.58 -4.68
N LEU A 561 -26.74 5.89 -4.82
CA LEU A 561 -25.60 6.64 -4.29
C LEU A 561 -25.55 6.67 -2.74
N THR A 562 -26.70 6.51 -2.08
CA THR A 562 -26.84 6.31 -0.63
C THR A 562 -26.30 4.97 -0.12
N LEU A 563 -26.22 3.94 -0.98
CA LEU A 563 -25.71 2.60 -0.63
C LEU A 563 -24.24 2.37 -1.05
N LEU A 564 -23.65 3.28 -1.84
CA LEU A 564 -22.25 3.22 -2.21
C LEU A 564 -21.33 3.60 -1.05
N SER A 565 -20.15 2.95 -0.95
CA SER A 565 -19.07 3.42 -0.07
C SER A 565 -18.47 4.74 -0.56
N PRO A 566 -17.81 5.54 0.29
CA PRO A 566 -17.07 6.72 -0.18
C PRO A 566 -16.05 6.40 -1.27
N SER A 567 -15.39 5.23 -1.22
CA SER A 567 -14.54 4.72 -2.30
C SER A 567 -15.29 4.54 -3.63
N GLN A 568 -16.46 3.89 -3.61
CA GLN A 568 -17.29 3.72 -4.81
C GLN A 568 -17.88 5.05 -5.32
N VAL A 569 -18.10 6.02 -4.43
CA VAL A 569 -18.47 7.39 -4.81
C VAL A 569 -17.31 8.11 -5.50
N ALA A 570 -16.06 7.82 -5.13
CA ALA A 570 -14.87 8.29 -5.85
C ALA A 570 -14.72 7.62 -7.23
N GLU A 571 -14.89 6.30 -7.34
CA GLU A 571 -14.91 5.58 -8.63
C GLU A 571 -16.02 6.10 -9.56
N LEU A 572 -17.21 6.36 -9.02
CA LEU A 572 -18.31 7.00 -9.76
C LEU A 572 -17.95 8.42 -10.20
N THR A 573 -17.22 9.16 -9.37
CA THR A 573 -16.77 10.51 -9.70
C THR A 573 -15.76 10.49 -10.86
N LEU A 574 -14.84 9.53 -10.86
CA LEU A 574 -13.84 9.35 -11.93
C LEU A 574 -14.44 8.86 -13.26
N SER A 575 -15.37 7.91 -13.21
CA SER A 575 -15.91 7.23 -14.40
C SER A 575 -17.14 7.89 -15.03
N SER A 576 -17.76 8.87 -14.35
CA SER A 576 -18.93 9.60 -14.85
C SER A 576 -18.61 11.05 -15.25
N GLY A 577 -19.63 11.76 -15.76
CA GLY A 577 -19.53 13.18 -16.06
C GLY A 577 -19.37 14.12 -14.86
N ALA A 578 -19.33 13.60 -13.62
CA ALA A 578 -19.35 14.40 -12.38
C ALA A 578 -18.24 15.46 -12.31
N LEU A 579 -17.02 15.15 -12.73
CA LEU A 579 -15.88 16.09 -12.75
C LEU A 579 -16.07 17.30 -13.70
N ASN A 580 -17.10 17.25 -14.54
CA ASN A 580 -17.53 18.31 -15.46
C ASN A 580 -18.90 18.92 -15.08
N SER A 581 -19.48 18.54 -13.93
CA SER A 581 -20.89 18.78 -13.58
C SER A 581 -21.06 19.08 -12.08
N THR A 582 -21.18 20.37 -11.73
CA THR A 582 -21.34 20.82 -10.33
C THR A 582 -22.52 20.11 -9.65
N ASN A 583 -23.67 20.02 -10.32
CA ASN A 583 -24.87 19.38 -9.75
C ASN A 583 -24.67 17.91 -9.37
N GLN A 584 -23.79 17.18 -10.08
CA GLN A 584 -23.47 15.80 -9.74
C GLN A 584 -22.46 15.71 -8.59
N ILE A 585 -21.56 16.69 -8.49
CA ILE A 585 -20.58 16.79 -7.40
C ILE A 585 -21.22 17.30 -6.11
N ASP A 586 -22.21 18.18 -6.18
CA ASP A 586 -23.06 18.52 -5.03
C ASP A 586 -23.78 17.26 -4.53
N ALA A 587 -24.41 16.47 -5.40
CA ALA A 587 -25.04 15.20 -4.99
C ALA A 587 -24.03 14.16 -4.43
N VAL A 588 -22.76 14.19 -4.87
CA VAL A 588 -21.67 13.41 -4.28
C VAL A 588 -21.33 13.91 -2.88
N PHE A 589 -21.15 15.22 -2.67
CA PHE A 589 -20.83 15.77 -1.36
C PHE A 589 -22.00 15.72 -0.36
N ASP A 590 -23.24 15.89 -0.82
CA ASP A 590 -24.46 15.67 -0.03
C ASP A 590 -24.51 14.24 0.56
N ARG A 591 -23.97 13.25 -0.17
CA ARG A 591 -23.78 11.87 0.31
C ARG A 591 -22.58 11.73 1.25
N LEU A 592 -21.45 12.35 0.94
CA LEU A 592 -20.26 12.30 1.80
C LEU A 592 -20.53 12.98 3.15
N GLU A 593 -21.43 13.96 3.20
CA GLU A 593 -21.86 14.62 4.44
C GLU A 593 -22.84 13.78 5.29
N ASP A 594 -23.39 12.67 4.77
CA ASP A 594 -24.26 11.77 5.53
C ASP A 594 -23.46 10.82 6.44
N GLY A 595 -23.65 10.97 7.75
CA GLY A 595 -22.93 10.22 8.80
C GLY A 595 -21.66 10.92 9.28
N ASP A 596 -20.51 10.24 9.19
CA ASP A 596 -19.20 10.80 9.55
C ASP A 596 -18.57 11.48 8.32
N ALA A 597 -18.90 12.75 8.14
CA ALA A 597 -18.46 13.54 6.99
C ALA A 597 -16.93 13.59 6.85
N PHE A 598 -16.20 13.64 7.96
CA PHE A 598 -14.74 13.67 7.93
C PHE A 598 -14.17 12.36 7.40
N LYS A 599 -14.62 11.22 7.96
CA LYS A 599 -14.17 9.90 7.52
C LYS A 599 -14.62 9.59 6.08
N ASN A 600 -15.82 10.00 5.69
CA ASN A 600 -16.31 9.81 4.32
C ASN A 600 -15.45 10.57 3.31
N VAL A 601 -15.15 11.86 3.56
CA VAL A 601 -14.29 12.66 2.67
C VAL A 601 -12.84 12.13 2.67
N GLU A 602 -12.35 11.65 3.82
CA GLU A 602 -11.04 11.02 3.94
C GLU A 602 -10.90 9.78 3.03
N GLU A 603 -11.86 8.87 3.10
CA GLU A 603 -11.88 7.65 2.27
C GLU A 603 -12.08 8.01 0.78
N PHE A 604 -13.03 8.89 0.47
CA PHE A 604 -13.28 9.38 -0.89
C PHE A 604 -12.03 9.97 -1.54
N LEU A 605 -11.32 10.88 -0.86
CA LEU A 605 -10.10 11.50 -1.40
C LEU A 605 -8.93 10.52 -1.49
N THR A 606 -8.85 9.53 -0.59
CA THR A 606 -7.85 8.46 -0.67
C THR A 606 -8.07 7.60 -1.92
N THR A 607 -9.32 7.29 -2.27
CA THR A 607 -9.62 6.52 -3.50
C THR A 607 -9.56 7.41 -4.76
N LEU A 608 -9.92 8.70 -4.68
CA LEU A 608 -9.77 9.67 -5.79
C LEU A 608 -8.30 9.95 -6.16
N THR A 609 -7.37 9.74 -5.23
CA THR A 609 -5.91 9.89 -5.42
C THR A 609 -5.18 8.57 -5.70
N ALA A 610 -5.88 7.43 -5.63
CA ALA A 610 -5.31 6.14 -6.02
C ALA A 610 -4.99 6.15 -7.51
N LYS A 611 -3.80 5.65 -7.88
CA LYS A 611 -3.52 5.32 -9.29
C LYS A 611 -4.45 4.17 -9.70
N PRO A 612 -4.98 4.14 -10.93
CA PRO A 612 -5.63 2.93 -11.43
C PRO A 612 -4.62 1.79 -11.39
N GLU A 613 -4.93 0.72 -10.66
CA GLU A 613 -4.13 -0.50 -10.70
C GLU A 613 -4.24 -1.08 -12.12
N ALA A 614 -3.08 -1.30 -12.76
CA ALA A 614 -3.06 -1.93 -14.08
C ALA A 614 -3.37 -3.42 -13.93
N SER A 615 -4.61 -3.80 -14.19
CA SER A 615 -5.11 -5.17 -14.08
C SER A 615 -4.20 -6.18 -14.79
N GLN A 616 -3.71 -7.16 -14.03
CA GLN A 616 -2.98 -8.34 -14.50
C GLN A 616 -3.83 -9.61 -14.32
#